data_AF-A0A2D9XLA6-F1
#
_entry.id   AF-A0A2D9XLA6-F1
#
_cell.length_a   1.000
_cell.length_b   1.000
_cell.length_c   1.000
_cell.angle_alpha   90.00
_cell.angle_beta   90.00
_cell.angle_gamma   90.00
#
_symmetry.space_group_name_H-M   'P 1'
#
loop_
_entity.id
_entity.type
_entity.pdbx_description
1 polymer ?
#
loop_
_entity_poly.entity_id
_entity_poly.type
_entity_poly.pdbx_seq_one_letter_code
_entity_poly.pdbx_strand_id
1 'polypeptide(L)'
;MLDKNFSSAKAATKFTYKHNPHHKRSYEIMALDAQAGYMPVGQYTVLDLSEEVNLSEKKVMNLISIMNGKSKLIDISGDVAGTRLYFNEGKEERGRKKVVFYKQDGTGVSRENALLLINKEVWGNA
;
A
#
# COMPACT_ATOMS: atom_id res chain seq x y z
N MET A 1 -44.02 -11.23 -8.28
CA MET A 1 -42.77 -11.80 -7.72
C MET A 1 -41.76 -10.68 -7.70
N LEU A 2 -41.45 -10.14 -6.52
CA LEU A 2 -40.54 -9.01 -6.34
C LEU A 2 -39.15 -9.55 -6.00
N ASP A 3 -38.15 -9.02 -6.70
CA ASP A 3 -36.74 -9.36 -6.59
C ASP A 3 -36.22 -9.26 -5.15
N LYS A 4 -35.66 -10.36 -4.66
CA LYS A 4 -34.96 -10.40 -3.38
C LYS A 4 -33.65 -9.63 -3.52
N ASN A 5 -33.69 -8.38 -3.06
CA ASN A 5 -32.59 -7.50 -2.68
C ASN A 5 -31.22 -8.19 -2.55
N PHE A 6 -30.36 -7.96 -3.54
CA PHE A 6 -28.91 -8.04 -3.40
C PHE A 6 -28.45 -6.96 -2.42
N SER A 7 -28.37 -7.28 -1.14
CA SER A 7 -27.61 -6.48 -0.17
C SER A 7 -26.70 -7.40 0.62
N SER A 8 -25.64 -7.89 -0.02
CA SER A 8 -24.45 -8.30 0.71
C SER A 8 -23.64 -7.04 0.99
N ALA A 9 -23.98 -6.31 2.04
CA ALA A 9 -23.09 -5.28 2.56
C ALA A 9 -21.78 -5.97 2.99
N LYS A 10 -20.75 -5.93 2.14
CA LYS A 10 -19.39 -6.31 2.55
C LYS A 10 -19.08 -5.46 3.77
N ALA A 11 -18.79 -6.09 4.91
CA ALA A 11 -18.31 -5.39 6.09
C ALA A 11 -17.19 -4.43 5.67
N ALA A 12 -17.30 -3.16 6.05
CA ALA A 12 -16.33 -2.14 5.68
C ALA A 12 -14.93 -2.58 6.16
N THR A 13 -13.94 -2.54 5.27
CA THR A 13 -12.58 -2.97 5.61
C THR A 13 -11.87 -1.90 6.44
N LYS A 14 -11.06 -2.30 7.42
CA LYS A 14 -10.36 -1.36 8.32
C LYS A 14 -9.46 -0.37 7.56
N PHE A 15 -8.81 -0.83 6.49
CA PHE A 15 -7.95 0.01 5.66
C PHE A 15 -8.41 0.02 4.20
N THR A 16 -8.19 1.15 3.53
CA THR A 16 -8.34 1.32 2.09
C THR A 16 -7.27 2.28 1.57
N TYR A 17 -7.24 2.53 0.26
CA TYR A 17 -6.39 3.54 -0.34
C TYR A 17 -7.15 4.39 -1.34
N LYS A 18 -6.59 5.56 -1.67
CA LYS A 18 -7.01 6.38 -2.81
C LYS A 18 -5.78 6.91 -3.55
N HIS A 19 -5.91 7.15 -4.83
CA HIS A 19 -4.87 7.85 -5.58
C HIS A 19 -4.72 9.28 -5.08
N ASN A 20 -3.48 9.78 -5.06
CA ASN A 20 -3.21 11.19 -4.86
C ASN A 20 -3.54 11.94 -6.17
N PRO A 21 -4.46 12.92 -6.16
CA PRO A 21 -4.89 13.63 -7.37
C PRO A 21 -3.78 14.50 -7.99
N HIS A 22 -2.76 14.85 -7.21
CA HIS A 22 -1.64 15.68 -7.65
C HIS A 22 -0.39 14.88 -8.01
N HIS A 23 -0.35 13.58 -7.71
CA HIS A 23 0.83 12.74 -7.96
C HIS A 23 0.45 11.32 -8.39
N LYS A 24 0.55 11.03 -9.70
CA LYS A 24 0.14 9.75 -10.33
C LYS A 24 0.73 8.49 -9.67
N ARG A 25 1.90 8.64 -9.05
CA ARG A 25 2.67 7.56 -8.42
C ARG A 25 2.56 7.55 -6.89
N SER A 26 1.58 8.25 -6.33
CA SER A 26 1.35 8.32 -4.90
C SER A 26 -0.07 7.90 -4.54
N TYR A 27 -0.19 7.19 -3.43
CA TYR A 27 -1.40 6.59 -2.93
C TYR A 27 -1.55 6.97 -1.45
N GLU A 28 -2.66 7.59 -1.09
CA GLU A 28 -2.99 7.85 0.32
C GLU A 28 -3.61 6.60 0.93
N ILE A 29 -3.05 6.16 2.06
CA ILE A 29 -3.55 5.04 2.86
C ILE A 29 -4.52 5.61 3.89
N MET A 30 -5.70 5.02 3.95
CA MET A 30 -6.80 5.48 4.79
C MET A 30 -7.20 4.39 5.78
N ALA A 31 -7.51 4.77 7.01
CA ALA A 31 -8.09 3.90 8.02
C ALA A 31 -9.53 4.31 8.33
N LEU A 32 -10.40 3.34 8.55
CA LEU A 32 -11.76 3.59 8.99
C LEU A 32 -11.74 4.02 10.46
N ASP A 33 -12.10 5.28 10.69
CA ASP A 33 -12.42 5.84 11.99
C ASP A 33 -13.92 5.65 12.28
N ALA A 34 -14.25 5.37 13.55
CA ALA A 34 -15.61 5.08 13.97
C ALA A 34 -16.57 6.27 13.85
N GLN A 35 -16.05 7.50 13.83
CA GLN A 35 -16.83 8.74 13.89
C GLN A 35 -16.68 9.57 12.61
N ALA A 36 -15.48 9.59 12.03
CA ALA A 36 -15.12 10.42 10.88
C ALA A 36 -15.08 9.67 9.54
N GLY A 37 -15.31 8.35 9.53
CA GLY A 37 -15.15 7.53 8.34
C GLY A 37 -13.69 7.32 7.96
N TYR A 38 -13.36 7.21 6.67
CA TYR A 38 -11.97 6.96 6.25
C TYR A 38 -11.09 8.20 6.37
N MET A 39 -10.08 8.13 7.24
CA MET A 39 -9.11 9.20 7.51
C MET A 39 -7.70 8.81 7.03
N PRO A 40 -6.89 9.78 6.52
CA PRO A 40 -5.56 9.49 6.01
C PRO A 40 -4.60 9.15 7.15
N VAL A 41 -3.95 7.99 7.05
CA VAL A 41 -2.99 7.49 8.06
C VAL A 41 -1.61 7.21 7.46
N GLY A 42 -1.47 7.31 6.14
CA GLY A 42 -0.19 7.11 5.49
C GLY A 42 -0.22 7.44 4.00
N GLN A 43 0.93 7.26 3.37
CA GLN A 43 1.16 7.51 1.96
C GLN A 43 2.21 6.54 1.44
N TYR A 44 1.90 5.91 0.31
CA TYR A 44 2.84 5.11 -0.47
C TYR A 44 3.20 5.87 -1.75
N THR A 45 4.47 6.18 -1.95
CA THR A 45 4.97 6.94 -3.10
C THR A 45 6.01 6.10 -3.84
N VAL A 46 5.75 5.81 -5.10
CA VAL A 46 6.68 5.11 -5.99
C VAL A 46 7.72 6.11 -6.48
N LEU A 47 8.99 5.80 -6.24
CA LEU A 47 10.15 6.60 -6.61
C LEU A 47 10.76 6.13 -7.94
N ASP A 48 10.56 4.85 -8.29
CA ASP A 48 11.01 4.30 -9.57
C ASP A 48 10.08 4.74 -10.71
N LEU A 49 10.54 5.70 -11.49
CA LEU A 49 9.78 6.24 -12.63
C LEU A 49 9.62 5.25 -13.78
N SER A 50 10.44 4.21 -13.84
CA SER A 50 10.33 3.14 -14.84
C SER A 50 9.32 2.06 -14.47
N GLU A 51 8.81 2.07 -13.23
CA GLU A 51 7.82 1.10 -12.81
C GLU A 51 6.47 1.34 -13.52
N GLU A 52 5.88 0.26 -14.02
CA GLU A 52 4.55 0.28 -14.62
C GLU A 52 3.49 0.67 -13.58
N VAL A 53 2.60 1.60 -13.94
CA VAL A 53 1.58 2.14 -13.01
C VAL A 53 0.67 1.04 -12.46
N ASN A 54 0.32 0.06 -13.30
CA ASN A 54 -0.50 -1.08 -12.90
C ASN A 54 0.22 -1.96 -11.87
N LEU A 55 1.53 -2.13 -11.97
CA LEU A 55 2.31 -2.88 -10.98
C LEU A 55 2.33 -2.13 -9.64
N SER A 56 2.53 -0.81 -9.67
CA SER A 56 2.48 0.04 -8.48
C SER A 56 1.14 -0.09 -7.74
N GLU A 57 0.02 -0.06 -8.47
CA GLU A 57 -1.30 -0.20 -7.87
C GLU A 57 -1.50 -1.60 -7.27
N LYS A 58 -1.14 -2.68 -7.98
CA LYS A 58 -1.19 -4.04 -7.43
C LYS A 58 -0.39 -4.18 -6.13
N LYS A 59 0.79 -3.56 -6.03
CA LYS A 59 1.60 -3.53 -4.80
C LYS A 59 0.86 -2.84 -3.65
N VAL A 60 0.21 -1.70 -3.91
CA VAL A 60 -0.59 -0.98 -2.91
C VAL A 60 -1.81 -1.83 -2.49
N MET A 61 -2.50 -2.47 -3.43
CA MET A 61 -3.61 -3.39 -3.13
C MET A 61 -3.17 -4.56 -2.24
N ASN A 62 -1.98 -5.13 -2.50
CA ASN A 62 -1.40 -6.17 -1.67
C ASN A 62 -1.06 -5.66 -0.27
N LEU A 63 -0.44 -4.48 -0.17
CA LEU A 63 -0.17 -3.83 1.12
C LEU A 63 -1.46 -3.64 1.94
N ILE A 64 -2.50 -3.06 1.33
CA ILE A 64 -3.81 -2.87 1.99
C ILE A 64 -4.46 -4.20 2.35
N SER A 65 -4.29 -5.24 1.53
CA SER A 65 -4.79 -6.58 1.83
C SER A 65 -4.10 -7.17 3.07
N ILE A 66 -2.77 -7.04 3.16
CA ILE A 66 -1.98 -7.47 4.31
C ILE A 66 -2.43 -6.71 5.56
N MET A 67 -2.53 -5.38 5.51
CA MET A 67 -2.99 -4.55 6.64
C MET A 67 -4.41 -4.88 7.11
N ASN A 68 -5.23 -5.46 6.23
CA ASN A 68 -6.57 -5.95 6.55
C ASN A 68 -6.58 -7.43 6.98
N GLY A 69 -5.43 -8.06 7.23
CA GLY A 69 -5.30 -9.45 7.65
C GLY A 69 -5.64 -10.48 6.58
N LYS A 70 -5.62 -10.10 5.29
CA LYS A 70 -5.93 -11.02 4.19
C LYS A 70 -4.67 -11.76 3.73
N SER A 71 -4.76 -13.07 3.59
CA SER A 71 -3.69 -13.93 3.09
C SER A 71 -3.70 -14.09 1.56
N LYS A 72 -4.86 -13.92 0.92
CA LYS A 72 -4.98 -13.99 -0.54
C LYS A 72 -4.55 -12.66 -1.15
N LEU A 73 -3.34 -12.66 -1.71
CA LEU A 73 -2.75 -11.51 -2.40
C LEU A 73 -2.90 -11.66 -3.92
N ILE A 74 -2.83 -10.53 -4.62
CA ILE A 74 -2.71 -10.49 -6.08
C ILE A 74 -1.33 -11.05 -6.43
N ASP A 75 -1.29 -12.04 -7.32
CA ASP A 75 -0.04 -12.56 -7.84
C ASP A 75 0.61 -11.52 -8.75
N ILE A 76 1.83 -11.14 -8.38
CA ILE A 76 2.69 -10.21 -9.14
C ILE A 76 4.02 -10.86 -9.52
N SER A 77 4.17 -12.17 -9.32
CA SER A 77 5.44 -12.89 -9.51
C SER A 77 6.01 -12.71 -10.93
N GLY A 78 5.15 -12.75 -11.95
CA GLY A 78 5.53 -12.47 -13.34
C GLY A 78 5.96 -11.01 -13.56
N ASP A 79 5.34 -10.06 -12.87
CA ASP A 79 5.65 -8.62 -12.99
C ASP A 79 6.99 -8.24 -12.31
N VAL A 80 7.49 -9.06 -11.37
CA VAL A 80 8.71 -8.79 -10.59
C VAL A 80 9.80 -9.85 -10.77
N ALA A 81 9.68 -10.70 -11.79
CA ALA A 81 10.59 -11.81 -12.04
C ALA A 81 12.06 -11.35 -12.12
N GLY A 82 12.96 -12.08 -11.44
CA GLY A 82 14.38 -11.76 -11.39
C GLY A 82 14.74 -10.58 -10.47
N THR A 83 13.77 -9.96 -9.81
CA THR A 83 14.02 -8.86 -8.87
C THR A 83 13.86 -9.28 -7.42
N ARG A 84 14.57 -8.58 -6.54
CA ARG A 84 14.42 -8.66 -5.07
C ARG A 84 13.99 -7.31 -4.55
N LEU A 85 13.03 -7.31 -3.64
CA LEU A 85 12.58 -6.14 -2.91
C LEU A 85 13.11 -6.21 -1.47
N TYR A 86 13.91 -5.22 -1.09
CA TYR A 86 14.37 -5.02 0.28
C TYR A 86 13.66 -3.81 0.87
N PHE A 87 13.69 -3.67 2.20
CA PHE A 87 13.20 -2.48 2.85
C PHE A 87 14.11 -2.09 4.02
N ASN A 88 14.22 -0.79 4.25
CA ASN A 88 14.81 -0.23 5.45
C ASN A 88 13.77 0.58 6.20
N GLU A 89 13.62 0.28 7.47
CA GLU A 89 12.83 1.10 8.37
C GLU A 89 13.67 2.27 8.91
N GLY A 90 13.25 3.49 8.57
CA GLY A 90 13.84 4.71 9.11
C GLY A 90 13.46 4.94 10.57
N LYS A 91 14.11 5.94 11.15
CA LYS A 91 13.71 6.48 12.45
C LYS A 91 12.30 7.06 12.36
N GLU A 92 11.60 7.00 13.47
CA GLU A 92 10.33 7.70 13.62
C GLU A 92 10.57 9.21 13.61
N GLU A 93 9.75 9.94 12.87
CA GLU A 93 9.76 11.39 12.84
C GLU A 93 8.33 11.90 12.92
N ARG A 94 8.05 12.76 13.93
CA ARG A 94 6.72 13.38 14.14
C ARG A 94 5.57 12.36 14.19
N GLY A 95 5.76 11.25 14.90
CA GLY A 95 4.75 10.19 15.03
C GLY A 95 4.57 9.31 13.79
N ARG A 96 5.39 9.49 12.76
CA ARG A 96 5.35 8.70 11.53
C ARG A 96 6.56 7.80 11.39
N LYS A 97 6.29 6.58 10.96
CA LYS A 97 7.29 5.63 10.52
C LYS A 97 7.58 5.85 9.04
N LYS A 98 8.86 5.86 8.69
CA LYS A 98 9.35 5.87 7.31
C LYS A 98 9.87 4.48 6.95
N VAL A 99 9.43 3.95 5.82
CA VAL A 99 9.95 2.70 5.25
C VAL A 99 10.35 2.95 3.81
N VAL A 100 11.61 2.72 3.47
CA VAL A 100 12.15 2.88 2.11
C VAL A 100 12.32 1.49 1.52
N PHE A 101 11.70 1.26 0.37
CA PHE A 101 11.81 0.03 -0.40
C PHE A 101 12.90 0.17 -1.46
N TYR A 102 13.68 -0.89 -1.65
CA TYR A 102 14.77 -0.95 -2.62
C TYR A 102 14.56 -2.13 -3.56
N LYS A 103 14.70 -1.91 -4.86
CA LYS A 103 14.69 -2.96 -5.89
C LYS A 103 16.11 -3.30 -6.29
N GLN A 104 16.40 -4.60 -6.42
CA GLN A 104 17.63 -5.13 -7.00
C GLN A 104 17.27 -6.13 -8.09
N ASP A 105 17.83 -5.99 -9.29
CA ASP A 105 17.56 -6.84 -10.47
C ASP A 105 18.66 -7.88 -10.74
N GLY A 106 19.52 -8.12 -9.75
CA GLY A 106 20.69 -9.00 -9.88
C GLY A 106 21.92 -8.32 -10.49
N THR A 107 21.82 -7.06 -10.92
CA THR A 107 22.94 -6.28 -11.45
C THR A 107 23.20 -5.03 -10.61
N GLY A 108 24.47 -4.77 -10.26
CA GLY A 108 24.87 -3.57 -9.55
C GLY A 108 24.26 -3.40 -8.15
N VAL A 109 24.07 -2.13 -7.76
CA VAL A 109 23.53 -1.73 -6.45
C VAL A 109 22.00 -1.67 -6.48
N SER A 110 21.38 -1.91 -5.32
CA SER A 110 19.94 -1.72 -5.15
C SER A 110 19.57 -0.23 -5.31
N ARG A 111 18.38 0.03 -5.85
CA ARG A 111 17.86 1.38 -6.10
C ARG A 111 16.57 1.61 -5.34
N GLU A 112 16.33 2.84 -4.90
CA GLU A 112 15.07 3.21 -4.25
C GLU A 112 13.89 2.96 -5.21
N ASN A 113 12.90 2.21 -4.73
CA ASN A 113 11.71 1.82 -5.49
C ASN A 113 10.47 2.56 -5.01
N ALA A 114 10.27 2.62 -3.70
CA ALA A 114 9.12 3.29 -3.11
C ALA A 114 9.39 3.75 -1.68
N LEU A 115 8.57 4.68 -1.22
CA LEU A 115 8.56 5.23 0.12
C LEU A 115 7.18 5.02 0.74
N LEU A 116 7.11 4.39 1.90
CA LEU A 116 5.94 4.37 2.76
C LEU A 116 6.17 5.29 3.95
N LEU A 117 5.30 6.27 4.10
CA LEU A 117 5.16 7.08 5.30
C LEU A 117 3.84 6.68 5.95
N ILE A 118 3.87 6.25 7.20
CA ILE A 118 2.66 5.77 7.87
C ILE A 118 2.70 6.15 9.34
N ASN A 119 1.56 6.47 9.91
CA ASN A 119 1.45 6.75 11.33
C ASN A 119 1.90 5.54 12.16
N LYS A 120 2.68 5.78 13.23
CA LYS A 120 3.29 4.73 14.04
C LYS A 120 2.24 3.82 14.69
N GLU A 121 1.15 4.38 15.18
CA GLU A 121 0.08 3.62 15.83
C GLU A 121 -0.59 2.60 14.89
N VAL A 122 -0.47 2.81 13.58
CA VAL A 122 -0.91 1.87 12.54
C VAL A 122 0.19 0.85 12.21
N TRP A 123 1.46 1.28 12.19
CA TRP A 123 2.60 0.40 11.88
C TRP A 123 2.90 -0.58 13.02
N GLY A 124 2.86 -1.89 12.74
CA GLY A 124 3.09 -2.94 13.73
C GLY A 124 1.82 -3.45 14.45
N ASN A 125 0.68 -2.77 14.27
CA ASN A 125 -0.67 -3.26 14.62
C ASN A 125 -1.49 -3.66 13.37
N ALA A 126 -0.84 -3.61 12.21
CA ALA A 126 -1.37 -3.96 10.90
C ALA A 126 -0.83 -5.32 10.45
#